data_AF-A0A7K4HNH4-F1
#
_entry.id   AF-A0A7K4HNH4-F1
#
_cell.length_a   1.000
_cell.length_b   1.000
_cell.length_c   1.000
_cell.angle_alpha   90.00
_cell.angle_beta   90.00
_cell.angle_gamma   90.00
#
_symmetry.space_group_name_H-M   'P 1'
#
loop_
_entity.id
_entity.type
_entity.pdbx_description
1 polymer ?
#
loop_
_entity_poly.entity_id
_entity_poly.type
_entity_poly.pdbx_seq_one_letter_code
_entity_poly.pdbx_strand_id
1 'polypeptide(L)'
;MERQDLISIGAAIAIVFFLAIVVKPALTGGPDDGAGTLPALSPWQTRTAPPPPPLSEKAEMIERAYRWTGIDGGVRTWTFAVQKDLFVFYRDMPRIPYASAWGRYALSDADRPYLEALVEAVAPDRFNTPDTDYYRVMDVIFFVQQLPYACDSSTASYREGVFPPAYRGGADYPKYPVETLVDGKGDCEDTSILAAAMLDLMGYDVVLLRYSDHMALGIEMAKFSPFYADYPPKYYDYEGKRYYYVETTNYIEIIRHIDSGSGNATVIPERWGRPWSIGDTADVGLTSVQKEKPEIIPLRYVVRPRYHTIYPVPTLSLEVGE
;
A
#
# COMPACT_ATOMS: atom_id res chain seq x y z
N MET A 1 33.58 48.94 3.16
CA MET A 1 32.84 48.20 4.20
C MET A 1 32.73 49.12 5.39
N GLU A 2 31.52 49.55 5.72
CA GLU A 2 31.30 50.59 6.72
C GLU A 2 31.49 50.04 8.13
N ARG A 3 31.78 50.91 9.10
CA ARG A 3 32.04 50.52 10.49
C ARG A 3 30.87 49.71 11.11
N GLN A 4 29.65 49.90 10.60
CA GLN A 4 28.45 49.15 10.99
C GLN A 4 28.42 47.71 10.45
N ASP A 5 29.00 47.44 9.27
CA ASP A 5 29.09 46.09 8.70
C ASP A 5 30.07 45.21 9.52
N LEU A 6 31.18 45.78 9.96
CA LEU A 6 32.17 45.09 10.79
C LEU A 6 31.63 44.74 12.19
N ILE A 7 30.79 45.59 12.77
CA ILE A 7 30.14 45.32 14.06
C ILE A 7 29.09 44.21 13.92
N SER A 8 28.36 44.20 12.81
CA SER A 8 27.30 43.20 12.54
C SER A 8 27.88 41.81 12.26
N ILE A 9 29.00 41.73 11.52
CA ILE A 9 29.74 40.49 11.29
C ILE A 9 30.40 39.99 12.59
N GLY A 10 30.95 40.90 13.41
CA GLY A 10 31.51 40.56 14.71
C GLY A 10 30.46 39.99 15.68
N ALA A 11 29.25 40.55 15.69
CA ALA A 11 28.15 40.05 16.52
C ALA A 11 27.66 38.66 16.07
N ALA A 12 27.57 38.40 14.76
CA ALA A 12 27.16 37.11 14.23
C ALA A 12 28.19 35.99 14.54
N ILE A 13 29.49 36.29 14.43
CA ILE A 13 30.56 35.34 14.78
C ILE A 13 30.57 35.05 16.28
N ALA A 14 30.36 36.07 17.12
CA ALA A 14 30.28 35.90 18.57
C ALA A 14 29.08 35.02 18.98
N ILE A 15 27.91 35.16 18.35
CA ILE A 15 26.73 34.33 18.62
C ILE A 15 26.96 32.87 18.21
N VAL A 16 27.58 32.62 17.06
CA VAL A 16 27.91 31.25 16.61
C VAL A 16 28.94 30.60 17.53
N PHE A 17 29.94 31.34 18.00
CA PHE A 17 30.90 30.84 18.99
C PHE A 17 30.26 30.61 20.37
N PHE A 18 29.34 31.48 20.81
CA PHE A 18 28.64 31.29 22.08
C PHE A 18 27.71 30.07 22.05
N LEU A 19 27.01 29.82 20.93
CA LEU A 19 26.23 28.60 20.71
C LEU A 19 27.11 27.34 20.64
N ALA A 20 28.30 27.42 20.06
CA ALA A 20 29.24 26.28 20.01
C ALA A 20 29.91 25.99 21.37
N ILE A 21 29.95 26.96 22.29
CA ILE A 21 30.50 26.79 23.65
C ILE A 21 29.41 26.35 24.64
N VAL A 22 28.18 26.86 24.51
CA VAL A 22 27.03 26.44 25.34
C VAL A 22 26.50 25.08 24.90
N VAL A 23 26.72 24.69 23.64
CA VAL A 23 26.39 23.37 23.10
C VAL A 23 27.69 22.64 22.75
N LYS A 24 28.47 22.25 23.77
CA LYS A 24 29.31 21.06 23.66
C LYS A 24 28.85 19.97 24.63
N PRO A 25 29.00 18.72 24.19
CA PRO A 25 28.20 17.59 24.63
C PRO A 25 28.59 17.16 26.03
N ALA A 26 27.61 16.64 26.76
CA ALA A 26 27.85 15.68 27.83
C ALA A 26 28.49 14.42 27.22
N LEU A 27 29.80 14.47 27.01
CA LEU A 27 30.69 13.35 26.70
C LEU A 27 31.94 13.53 27.56
N THR A 28 31.75 13.37 28.87
CA THR A 28 32.82 13.04 29.81
C THR A 28 32.46 11.68 30.37
N GLY A 29 33.11 10.64 29.85
CA GLY A 29 33.06 9.30 30.43
C GLY A 29 33.64 9.33 31.84
N GLY A 30 32.88 8.80 32.79
CA GLY A 30 33.38 8.26 34.06
C GLY A 30 33.27 6.73 34.00
N PRO A 31 34.17 6.00 34.66
CA PRO A 31 34.29 4.55 34.54
C PRO A 31 33.29 3.87 35.46
N ASP A 32 32.31 3.17 34.88
CA ASP A 32 31.57 2.10 35.54
C ASP A 32 31.20 1.07 34.46
N ASP A 33 32.22 0.34 34.01
CA ASP A 33 32.08 -0.90 33.24
C ASP A 33 31.53 -2.00 34.17
N GLY A 34 30.22 -1.98 34.37
CA GLY A 34 29.48 -3.22 34.50
C GLY A 34 29.01 -3.59 33.10
N ALA A 35 29.59 -4.64 32.50
CA ALA A 35 29.10 -5.24 31.27
C ALA A 35 27.69 -5.79 31.51
N GLY A 36 26.68 -4.91 31.43
CA GLY A 36 25.29 -5.28 31.42
C GLY A 36 25.07 -6.19 30.21
N THR A 37 24.58 -7.39 30.47
CA THR A 37 24.21 -8.37 29.45
C THR A 37 23.44 -7.66 28.36
N LEU A 38 23.93 -7.70 27.12
CA LEU A 38 23.17 -7.24 25.98
C LEU A 38 21.78 -7.89 26.07
N PRO A 39 20.68 -7.13 25.94
CA PRO A 39 19.36 -7.73 25.92
C PRO A 39 19.38 -8.81 24.83
N ALA A 40 18.93 -10.02 25.18
CA ALA A 40 18.89 -11.11 24.23
C ALA A 40 18.20 -10.63 22.95
N LEU A 41 18.87 -10.79 21.80
CA LEU A 41 18.27 -10.50 20.51
C LEU A 41 16.92 -11.21 20.46
N SER A 42 15.86 -10.42 20.33
CA SER A 42 14.51 -10.94 20.25
C SER A 42 14.47 -11.97 19.12
N PRO A 43 14.01 -13.21 19.36
CA PRO A 43 14.06 -14.29 18.36
C PRO A 43 13.27 -14.00 17.08
N TRP A 44 12.54 -12.88 17.03
CA TRP A 44 11.77 -12.44 15.87
C TRP A 44 12.60 -12.02 14.65
N GLN A 45 13.92 -11.81 14.77
CA GLN A 45 14.75 -11.38 13.63
C GLN A 45 15.31 -12.51 12.75
N THR A 46 14.96 -13.78 12.98
CA THR A 46 15.55 -14.88 12.17
C THR A 46 14.60 -16.00 11.75
N ARG A 47 13.28 -15.80 11.74
CA ARG A 47 12.41 -16.69 10.95
C ARG A 47 12.32 -16.11 9.55
N THR A 48 13.11 -16.64 8.62
CA THR A 48 12.74 -16.58 7.20
C THR A 48 11.29 -17.03 7.11
N ALA A 49 10.41 -16.21 6.53
CA ALA A 49 9.04 -16.62 6.28
C ALA A 49 9.08 -17.98 5.55
N PRO A 50 8.21 -18.93 5.93
CA PRO A 50 8.17 -20.20 5.21
C PRO A 50 7.97 -19.93 3.72
N PRO A 51 8.62 -20.69 2.81
CA PRO A 51 8.38 -20.51 1.38
C PRO A 51 6.93 -20.88 1.05
N PRO A 52 6.31 -20.20 0.08
CA PRO A 52 4.98 -20.56 -0.40
C PRO A 52 4.99 -21.98 -1.01
N PRO A 53 3.84 -22.68 -1.00
CA PRO A 53 3.73 -23.98 -1.65
C PRO A 53 3.97 -23.85 -3.18
N PRO A 54 4.59 -24.84 -3.83
CA PRO A 54 4.76 -24.83 -5.28
C PRO A 54 3.41 -25.01 -5.97
N LEU A 55 3.26 -24.43 -7.17
CA LEU A 55 2.08 -24.64 -7.99
C LEU A 55 1.97 -26.12 -8.40
N SER A 56 0.84 -26.76 -8.09
CA SER A 56 0.50 -28.13 -8.50
C SER A 56 -0.75 -28.18 -9.37
N GLU A 57 -0.69 -28.89 -10.51
CA GLU A 57 -1.85 -29.13 -11.38
C GLU A 57 -2.96 -29.96 -10.72
N LYS A 58 -2.65 -30.68 -9.64
CA LYS A 58 -3.60 -31.52 -8.90
C LYS A 58 -4.07 -30.87 -7.59
N ALA A 59 -3.67 -29.63 -7.32
CA ALA A 59 -4.07 -28.93 -6.12
C ALA A 59 -5.59 -28.70 -6.09
N GLU A 60 -6.16 -28.71 -4.89
CA GLU A 60 -7.53 -28.24 -4.68
C GLU A 60 -7.58 -26.74 -4.99
N MET A 61 -8.55 -26.33 -5.81
CA MET A 61 -8.70 -24.94 -6.24
C MET A 61 -9.83 -24.25 -5.48
N ILE A 62 -9.62 -23.00 -5.08
CA ILE A 62 -10.67 -22.09 -4.65
C ILE A 62 -11.06 -21.23 -5.83
N GLU A 63 -12.36 -21.18 -6.12
CA GLU A 63 -12.91 -20.31 -7.16
C GLU A 63 -13.72 -19.14 -6.59
N ARG A 64 -13.61 -18.00 -7.27
CA ARG A 64 -14.41 -16.80 -7.02
C ARG A 64 -14.78 -16.13 -8.34
N ALA A 65 -16.08 -16.00 -8.59
CA ALA A 65 -16.57 -15.26 -9.74
C ALA A 65 -16.62 -13.75 -9.45
N TYR A 66 -16.14 -12.98 -10.40
CA TYR A 66 -16.18 -11.52 -10.44
C TYR A 66 -17.08 -11.05 -11.55
N ARG A 67 -17.82 -9.97 -11.28
CA ARG A 67 -18.58 -9.21 -12.27
C ARG A 67 -18.37 -7.74 -11.97
N TRP A 68 -17.90 -6.98 -12.95
CA TRP A 68 -17.64 -5.54 -12.80
C TRP A 68 -18.02 -4.80 -14.08
N THR A 69 -18.10 -3.48 -13.97
CA THR A 69 -18.28 -2.58 -15.11
C THR A 69 -16.90 -2.04 -15.50
N GLY A 70 -16.50 -2.17 -16.77
CA GLY A 70 -15.31 -1.52 -17.29
C GLY A 70 -15.54 -0.02 -17.50
N ILE A 71 -14.48 0.75 -17.71
CA ILE A 71 -14.61 2.22 -17.89
C ILE A 71 -15.39 2.62 -19.15
N ASP A 72 -15.54 1.71 -20.11
CA ASP A 72 -16.38 1.85 -21.30
C ASP A 72 -17.87 1.58 -21.04
N GLY A 73 -18.23 1.26 -19.78
CA GLY A 73 -19.58 0.90 -19.38
C GLY A 73 -19.95 -0.56 -19.67
N GLY A 74 -19.05 -1.34 -20.27
CA GLY A 74 -19.26 -2.74 -20.59
C GLY A 74 -19.21 -3.61 -19.32
N VAL A 75 -20.16 -4.54 -19.19
CA VAL A 75 -20.14 -5.53 -18.10
C VAL A 75 -19.14 -6.63 -18.44
N ARG A 76 -18.26 -6.93 -17.49
CA ARG A 76 -17.23 -7.96 -17.59
C ARG A 76 -17.42 -9.00 -16.50
N THR A 77 -17.01 -10.23 -16.79
CA THR A 77 -16.98 -11.32 -15.82
C THR A 77 -15.70 -12.11 -15.93
N TRP A 78 -15.22 -12.61 -14.79
CA TRP A 78 -14.03 -13.45 -14.73
C TRP A 78 -14.11 -14.37 -13.50
N THR A 79 -13.61 -15.60 -13.62
CA THR A 79 -13.52 -16.52 -12.48
C THR A 79 -12.06 -16.59 -12.06
N PHE A 80 -11.78 -16.04 -10.89
CA PHE A 80 -10.52 -16.24 -10.19
C PHE A 80 -10.44 -17.67 -9.69
N ALA A 81 -9.35 -18.36 -9.97
CA ALA A 81 -9.06 -19.68 -9.45
C ALA A 81 -7.64 -19.70 -8.88
N VAL A 82 -7.50 -20.10 -7.61
CA VAL A 82 -6.21 -20.17 -6.91
C VAL A 82 -6.09 -21.47 -6.14
N GLN A 83 -4.87 -21.99 -5.99
CA GLN A 83 -4.64 -23.16 -5.16
C GLN A 83 -4.99 -22.85 -3.70
N LYS A 84 -5.81 -23.71 -3.10
CA LYS A 84 -6.25 -23.59 -1.72
C LYS A 84 -5.08 -23.50 -0.75
N ASP A 85 -4.02 -24.27 -1.00
CA ASP A 85 -2.82 -24.28 -0.16
C ASP A 85 -2.11 -22.93 -0.15
N LEU A 86 -2.13 -22.18 -1.27
CA LEU A 86 -1.55 -20.84 -1.32
C LEU A 86 -2.39 -19.85 -0.50
N PHE A 87 -3.72 -19.92 -0.60
CA PHE A 87 -4.61 -19.12 0.22
C PHE A 87 -4.42 -19.40 1.72
N VAL A 88 -4.40 -20.67 2.11
CA VAL A 88 -4.16 -21.10 3.50
C VAL A 88 -2.79 -20.63 3.99
N PHE A 89 -1.76 -20.75 3.14
CA PHE A 89 -0.41 -20.29 3.47
C PHE A 89 -0.38 -18.80 3.84
N TYR A 90 -1.03 -17.93 3.09
CA TYR A 90 -1.11 -16.51 3.47
C TYR A 90 -1.99 -16.26 4.68
N ARG A 91 -3.11 -16.98 4.79
CA ARG A 91 -4.03 -16.86 5.91
C ARG A 91 -3.35 -17.13 7.25
N ASP A 92 -2.42 -18.08 7.25
CA ASP A 92 -1.59 -18.47 8.40
C ASP A 92 -0.31 -17.62 8.57
N MET A 93 0.06 -16.82 7.57
CA MET A 93 1.27 -16.02 7.63
C MET A 93 1.13 -14.91 8.69
N PRO A 94 2.15 -14.73 9.57
CA PRO A 94 2.17 -13.58 10.47
C PRO A 94 2.12 -12.26 9.70
N ARG A 95 1.26 -11.34 10.14
CA ARG A 95 1.16 -10.02 9.52
C ARG A 95 2.35 -9.14 9.90
N ILE A 96 2.79 -8.33 8.95
CA ILE A 96 3.79 -7.27 9.16
C ILE A 96 3.24 -6.29 10.20
N PRO A 97 3.87 -6.15 11.38
CA PRO A 97 3.29 -5.43 12.52
C PRO A 97 3.35 -3.90 12.38
N TYR A 98 3.99 -3.38 11.32
CA TYR A 98 4.15 -1.95 11.10
C TYR A 98 3.60 -1.58 9.72
N ALA A 99 2.64 -0.65 9.71
CA ALA A 99 2.00 -0.18 8.48
C ALA A 99 3.00 0.41 7.48
N SER A 100 4.06 1.03 7.97
CA SER A 100 5.20 1.52 7.21
C SER A 100 6.01 0.44 6.48
N ALA A 101 5.56 -0.81 6.44
CA ALA A 101 6.12 -1.90 5.66
C ALA A 101 5.06 -2.66 4.81
N TRP A 102 3.81 -2.20 4.78
CA TRP A 102 2.71 -2.91 4.09
C TRP A 102 2.79 -2.87 2.56
N GLY A 103 3.57 -1.96 1.97
CA GLY A 103 3.87 -2.01 0.53
C GLY A 103 4.46 -3.36 0.07
N ARG A 104 5.02 -4.17 0.98
CA ARG A 104 5.55 -5.50 0.66
C ARG A 104 4.48 -6.54 0.31
N TYR A 105 3.24 -6.39 0.78
CA TYR A 105 2.15 -7.33 0.44
C TYR A 105 1.88 -7.33 -1.07
N ALA A 106 2.06 -6.18 -1.73
CA ALA A 106 1.87 -6.04 -3.17
C ALA A 106 2.95 -6.73 -4.02
N LEU A 107 4.06 -7.14 -3.41
CA LEU A 107 5.24 -7.68 -4.11
C LEU A 107 5.46 -9.17 -3.84
N SER A 108 4.44 -9.90 -3.40
CA SER A 108 4.59 -11.34 -3.15
C SER A 108 4.74 -12.12 -4.47
N ASP A 109 5.88 -12.80 -4.64
CA ASP A 109 6.17 -13.57 -5.85
C ASP A 109 5.18 -14.73 -6.10
N ALA A 110 4.62 -15.31 -5.03
CA ALA A 110 3.73 -16.46 -5.15
C ALA A 110 2.36 -16.09 -5.77
N ASP A 111 1.98 -14.81 -5.68
CA ASP A 111 0.70 -14.29 -6.22
C ASP A 111 0.84 -13.86 -7.67
N ARG A 112 2.09 -13.64 -8.10
CA ARG A 112 2.42 -13.00 -9.37
C ARG A 112 1.72 -13.62 -10.59
N PRO A 113 1.71 -14.96 -10.79
CA PRO A 113 1.04 -15.55 -11.95
C PRO A 113 -0.48 -15.31 -11.97
N TYR A 114 -1.10 -15.28 -10.78
CA TYR A 114 -2.53 -15.04 -10.66
C TYR A 114 -2.88 -13.57 -10.90
N LEU A 115 -2.03 -12.66 -10.43
CA LEU A 115 -2.18 -11.23 -10.66
C LEU A 115 -1.93 -10.84 -12.12
N GLU A 116 -0.97 -11.46 -12.80
CA GLU A 116 -0.78 -11.29 -14.26
C GLU A 116 -2.03 -11.70 -15.03
N ALA A 117 -2.61 -12.87 -14.71
CA ALA A 117 -3.87 -13.30 -15.32
C ALA A 117 -5.04 -12.34 -15.02
N LEU A 118 -5.08 -11.77 -13.81
CA LEU A 118 -6.07 -10.76 -13.45
C LEU A 118 -5.87 -9.46 -14.23
N VAL A 119 -4.63 -8.97 -14.40
CA VAL A 119 -4.34 -7.78 -15.22
C VAL A 119 -4.81 -7.98 -16.66
N GLU A 120 -4.56 -9.14 -17.25
CA GLU A 120 -5.04 -9.46 -18.60
C GLU A 120 -6.57 -9.49 -18.69
N ALA A 121 -7.25 -9.98 -17.65
CA ALA A 121 -8.72 -9.99 -17.60
C ALA A 121 -9.34 -8.59 -17.41
N VAL A 122 -8.72 -7.78 -16.54
CA VAL A 122 -9.25 -6.47 -16.11
C VAL A 122 -8.88 -5.37 -17.09
N ALA A 123 -7.62 -5.30 -17.50
CA ALA A 123 -7.06 -4.24 -18.32
C ALA A 123 -6.40 -4.78 -19.61
N PRO A 124 -7.14 -5.54 -20.45
CA PRO A 124 -6.61 -6.00 -21.73
C PRO A 124 -6.36 -4.83 -22.66
N ASP A 125 -5.46 -5.01 -23.62
CA ASP A 125 -5.23 -4.02 -24.67
C ASP A 125 -6.42 -3.97 -25.64
N ARG A 126 -7.36 -3.06 -25.33
CA ARG A 126 -8.66 -2.94 -26.02
C ARG A 126 -8.88 -1.58 -26.68
N PHE A 127 -8.10 -0.60 -26.30
CA PHE A 127 -8.20 0.76 -26.82
C PHE A 127 -7.06 0.97 -27.82
N ASN A 128 -7.37 0.99 -29.11
CA ASN A 128 -6.39 1.37 -30.13
C ASN A 128 -6.31 2.91 -30.23
N THR A 129 -5.94 3.56 -29.12
CA THR A 129 -5.86 5.02 -28.99
C THR A 129 -4.55 5.43 -28.31
N PRO A 130 -4.10 6.69 -28.49
CA PRO A 130 -2.92 7.21 -27.77
C PRO A 130 -3.05 7.14 -26.23
N ASP A 131 -4.28 7.08 -25.72
CA ASP A 131 -4.61 7.11 -24.29
C ASP A 131 -4.84 5.71 -23.70
N THR A 132 -4.46 4.64 -24.43
CA THR A 132 -4.68 3.25 -23.98
C THR A 132 -4.11 2.97 -22.59
N ASP A 133 -2.92 3.50 -22.29
CA ASP A 133 -2.28 3.33 -20.97
C ASP A 133 -3.10 3.96 -19.85
N TYR A 134 -3.65 5.16 -20.07
CA TYR A 134 -4.54 5.81 -19.11
C TYR A 134 -5.77 4.95 -18.85
N TYR A 135 -6.41 4.48 -19.91
CA TYR A 135 -7.60 3.65 -19.81
C TYR A 135 -7.34 2.31 -19.11
N ARG A 136 -6.21 1.67 -19.38
CA ARG A 136 -5.83 0.43 -18.69
C ARG A 136 -5.61 0.65 -17.19
N VAL A 137 -4.97 1.76 -16.80
CA VAL A 137 -4.84 2.14 -15.38
C VAL A 137 -6.21 2.38 -14.75
N MET A 138 -7.10 3.12 -15.43
CA MET A 138 -8.44 3.38 -14.92
C MET A 138 -9.31 2.11 -14.85
N ASP A 139 -9.11 1.13 -15.73
CA ASP A 139 -9.78 -0.18 -15.63
C ASP A 139 -9.37 -0.93 -14.35
N VAL A 140 -8.09 -0.90 -13.98
CA VAL A 140 -7.61 -1.48 -12.72
C VAL A 140 -8.21 -0.75 -11.52
N ILE A 141 -8.12 0.58 -11.51
CA ILE A 141 -8.67 1.41 -10.43
C ILE A 141 -10.18 1.15 -10.28
N PHE A 142 -10.92 1.13 -11.40
CA PHE A 142 -12.36 0.95 -11.34
C PHE A 142 -12.76 -0.48 -10.93
N PHE A 143 -11.98 -1.49 -11.31
CA PHE A 143 -12.19 -2.86 -10.85
C PHE A 143 -12.08 -2.96 -9.33
N VAL A 144 -11.00 -2.42 -8.73
CA VAL A 144 -10.81 -2.51 -7.26
C VAL A 144 -11.85 -1.71 -6.49
N GLN A 145 -12.26 -0.54 -7.00
CA GLN A 145 -13.29 0.30 -6.41
C GLN A 145 -14.67 -0.38 -6.35
N GLN A 146 -14.92 -1.34 -7.24
CA GLN A 146 -16.17 -2.12 -7.27
C GLN A 146 -16.15 -3.33 -6.33
N LEU A 147 -15.03 -3.60 -5.64
CA LEU A 147 -14.99 -4.64 -4.61
C LEU A 147 -15.80 -4.19 -3.38
N PRO A 148 -16.65 -5.06 -2.82
CA PRO A 148 -17.38 -4.74 -1.61
C PRO A 148 -16.44 -4.36 -0.45
N TYR A 149 -16.74 -3.25 0.22
CA TYR A 149 -16.00 -2.84 1.41
C TYR A 149 -16.36 -3.71 2.61
N ALA A 150 -15.36 -4.18 3.36
CA ALA A 150 -15.60 -4.90 4.62
C ALA A 150 -14.42 -4.72 5.58
N CYS A 151 -14.68 -4.10 6.74
CA CYS A 151 -13.65 -3.85 7.75
C CYS A 151 -13.15 -5.15 8.38
N ASP A 152 -11.86 -5.21 8.70
CA ASP A 152 -11.22 -6.36 9.35
C ASP A 152 -11.80 -6.76 10.71
N SER A 153 -12.44 -5.80 11.39
CA SER A 153 -13.15 -6.03 12.65
C SER A 153 -14.45 -6.84 12.49
N SER A 154 -14.86 -7.15 11.26
CA SER A 154 -16.03 -7.97 10.94
C SER A 154 -15.64 -9.33 10.39
N THR A 155 -16.21 -10.40 10.92
CA THR A 155 -16.03 -11.74 10.34
C THR A 155 -16.60 -11.83 8.92
N ALA A 156 -17.48 -10.91 8.53
CA ALA A 156 -17.99 -10.81 7.17
C ALA A 156 -16.92 -10.34 6.15
N SER A 157 -15.76 -9.83 6.60
CA SER A 157 -14.59 -9.51 5.76
C SER A 157 -13.92 -10.76 5.20
N TYR A 158 -14.12 -11.93 5.82
CA TYR A 158 -13.43 -13.16 5.47
C TYR A 158 -14.40 -14.19 4.89
N ARG A 159 -13.99 -14.91 3.84
CA ARG A 159 -14.82 -15.92 3.16
C ARG A 159 -15.32 -17.00 4.11
N GLU A 160 -14.50 -17.37 5.08
CA GLU A 160 -14.74 -18.45 6.03
C GLU A 160 -15.75 -18.05 7.12
N GLY A 161 -16.12 -16.76 7.20
CA GLY A 161 -17.05 -16.25 8.21
C GLY A 161 -16.47 -16.25 9.63
N VAL A 162 -15.15 -16.35 9.76
CA VAL A 162 -14.40 -16.34 11.02
C VAL A 162 -13.16 -15.47 10.89
N PHE A 163 -12.65 -14.97 12.01
CA PHE A 163 -11.39 -14.21 11.99
C PHE A 163 -10.20 -15.11 11.65
N PRO A 164 -9.25 -14.63 10.84
CA PRO A 164 -8.00 -15.32 10.59
C PRO A 164 -7.20 -15.61 11.87
N PRO A 165 -6.39 -16.69 11.90
CA PRO A 165 -5.50 -16.97 13.04
C PRO A 165 -4.51 -15.84 13.34
N ALA A 166 -4.09 -15.09 12.33
CA ALA A 166 -3.17 -13.98 12.46
C ALA A 166 -3.86 -12.64 12.85
N TYR A 167 -5.20 -12.57 12.89
CA TYR A 167 -5.92 -11.39 13.38
C TYR A 167 -5.68 -11.18 14.89
N ARG A 168 -5.60 -9.92 15.32
CA ARG A 168 -5.20 -9.55 16.69
C ARG A 168 -6.21 -8.68 17.41
N GLY A 169 -7.50 -8.77 17.02
CA GLY A 169 -8.61 -8.17 17.77
C GLY A 169 -8.52 -6.65 17.88
N GLY A 170 -9.12 -5.93 16.93
CA GLY A 170 -9.09 -4.46 16.89
C GLY A 170 -7.82 -3.89 16.26
N ALA A 171 -7.02 -4.72 15.59
CA ALA A 171 -5.88 -4.32 14.77
C ALA A 171 -6.19 -4.61 13.30
N ASP A 172 -5.62 -3.82 12.40
CA ASP A 172 -5.71 -4.03 10.95
C ASP A 172 -5.06 -5.36 10.54
N TYR A 173 -5.61 -5.97 9.50
CA TYR A 173 -5.25 -7.24 8.89
C TYR A 173 -5.03 -7.01 7.38
N PRO A 174 -3.90 -6.39 6.98
CA PRO A 174 -3.61 -6.18 5.57
C PRO A 174 -3.54 -7.52 4.84
N LYS A 175 -4.45 -7.76 3.90
CA LYS A 175 -4.54 -8.98 3.11
C LYS A 175 -3.48 -9.00 2.01
N TYR A 176 -2.98 -10.20 1.71
CA TYR A 176 -2.27 -10.41 0.45
C TYR A 176 -3.26 -10.28 -0.71
N PRO A 177 -2.82 -9.86 -1.91
CA PRO A 177 -3.70 -9.72 -3.08
C PRO A 177 -4.57 -10.96 -3.33
N VAL A 178 -4.02 -12.17 -3.20
CA VAL A 178 -4.78 -13.42 -3.33
C VAL A 178 -5.89 -13.55 -2.28
N GLU A 179 -5.66 -13.12 -1.04
CA GLU A 179 -6.68 -13.18 0.01
C GLU A 179 -7.84 -12.22 -0.28
N THR A 180 -7.54 -10.98 -0.68
CA THR A 180 -8.56 -10.02 -1.13
C THR A 180 -9.39 -10.60 -2.29
N LEU A 181 -8.75 -11.36 -3.19
CA LEU A 181 -9.42 -12.02 -4.31
C LEU A 181 -10.23 -13.27 -3.90
N VAL A 182 -9.81 -14.02 -2.89
CA VAL A 182 -10.60 -15.17 -2.38
C VAL A 182 -11.81 -14.69 -1.57
N ASP A 183 -11.59 -13.73 -0.68
CA ASP A 183 -12.61 -13.10 0.15
C ASP A 183 -13.60 -12.31 -0.71
N GLY A 184 -13.10 -11.74 -1.81
CA GLY A 184 -13.81 -10.91 -2.78
C GLY A 184 -14.37 -9.64 -2.16
N LYS A 185 -13.61 -9.08 -1.21
CA LYS A 185 -13.89 -7.88 -0.42
C LYS A 185 -12.66 -7.52 0.41
N GLY A 186 -12.59 -6.28 0.85
CA GLY A 186 -11.56 -5.76 1.75
C GLY A 186 -11.88 -4.33 2.13
N ASP A 187 -11.06 -3.71 2.96
CA ASP A 187 -11.13 -2.30 3.30
C ASP A 187 -10.05 -1.49 2.57
N CYS A 188 -9.65 -0.35 3.14
CA CYS A 188 -8.86 0.66 2.45
C CYS A 188 -7.45 0.20 2.09
N GLU A 189 -6.78 -0.52 2.99
CA GLU A 189 -5.45 -1.08 2.78
C GLU A 189 -5.49 -2.25 1.81
N ASP A 190 -6.49 -3.12 1.90
CA ASP A 190 -6.61 -4.33 1.06
C ASP A 190 -6.77 -3.96 -0.42
N THR A 191 -7.64 -3.00 -0.69
CA THR A 191 -7.90 -2.51 -2.05
C THR A 191 -6.72 -1.69 -2.58
N SER A 192 -6.06 -0.91 -1.73
CA SER A 192 -4.83 -0.18 -2.08
C SER A 192 -3.67 -1.12 -2.42
N ILE A 193 -3.47 -2.18 -1.63
CA ILE A 193 -2.44 -3.21 -1.84
C ILE A 193 -2.70 -3.98 -3.15
N LEU A 194 -3.94 -4.40 -3.39
CA LEU A 194 -4.32 -5.10 -4.62
C LEU A 194 -4.09 -4.22 -5.87
N ALA A 195 -4.56 -2.96 -5.82
CA ALA A 195 -4.35 -2.00 -6.91
C ALA A 195 -2.86 -1.76 -7.16
N ALA A 196 -2.07 -1.58 -6.10
CA ALA A 196 -0.64 -1.39 -6.18
C ALA A 196 0.05 -2.58 -6.85
N ALA A 197 -0.31 -3.81 -6.49
CA ALA A 197 0.26 -5.02 -7.07
C ALA A 197 -0.01 -5.12 -8.58
N MET A 198 -1.25 -4.85 -9.00
CA MET A 198 -1.63 -4.88 -10.42
C MET A 198 -0.92 -3.79 -11.23
N LEU A 199 -0.85 -2.56 -10.70
CA LEU A 199 -0.22 -1.43 -11.39
C LEU A 199 1.31 -1.57 -11.44
N ASP A 200 1.93 -2.14 -10.41
CA ASP A 200 3.36 -2.49 -10.42
C ASP A 200 3.68 -3.52 -11.52
N LEU A 201 2.82 -4.53 -11.72
CA LEU A 201 2.95 -5.51 -12.81
C LEU A 201 2.81 -4.88 -14.19
N MET A 202 1.99 -3.84 -14.32
CA MET A 202 1.87 -3.02 -15.54
C MET A 202 3.05 -2.04 -15.70
N GLY A 203 4.01 -2.05 -14.78
CA GLY A 203 5.22 -1.24 -14.80
C GLY A 203 4.99 0.23 -14.45
N TYR A 204 4.02 0.53 -13.59
CA TYR A 204 3.86 1.84 -12.97
C TYR A 204 4.56 1.87 -11.62
N ASP A 205 5.18 3.00 -11.30
CA ASP A 205 5.71 3.24 -9.96
C ASP A 205 4.57 3.72 -9.06
N VAL A 206 4.35 3.00 -7.96
CA VAL A 206 3.25 3.24 -7.04
C VAL A 206 3.74 3.18 -5.58
N VAL A 207 3.01 3.88 -4.72
CA VAL A 207 3.22 3.93 -3.28
C VAL A 207 1.87 3.79 -2.59
N LEU A 208 1.84 3.34 -1.34
CA LEU A 208 0.65 3.48 -0.49
C LEU A 208 0.72 4.84 0.22
N LEU A 209 -0.44 5.47 0.38
CA LEU A 209 -0.63 6.73 1.09
C LEU A 209 -1.44 6.44 2.35
N ARG A 210 -0.78 6.46 3.50
CA ARG A 210 -1.43 6.18 4.79
C ARG A 210 -1.82 7.46 5.50
N TYR A 211 -3.10 7.56 5.82
CA TYR A 211 -3.70 8.60 6.64
C TYR A 211 -4.00 8.05 8.04
N SER A 212 -4.51 8.89 8.94
CA SER A 212 -4.87 8.46 10.30
C SER A 212 -5.96 7.40 10.37
N ASP A 213 -6.90 7.41 9.42
CA ASP A 213 -8.08 6.53 9.37
C ASP A 213 -8.37 5.96 7.96
N HIS A 214 -7.43 6.10 7.02
CA HIS A 214 -7.60 5.69 5.63
C HIS A 214 -6.29 5.27 4.98
N MET A 215 -6.38 4.43 3.96
CA MET A 215 -5.28 4.14 3.05
C MET A 215 -5.75 4.32 1.61
N ALA A 216 -4.91 4.98 0.83
CA ALA A 216 -5.11 5.20 -0.59
C ALA A 216 -3.84 4.81 -1.36
N LEU A 217 -3.93 4.89 -2.69
CA LEU A 217 -2.80 4.66 -3.58
C LEU A 217 -2.20 6.00 -4.04
N GLY A 218 -0.89 6.05 -4.25
CA GLY A 218 -0.19 7.09 -4.99
C GLY A 218 0.43 6.51 -6.25
N ILE A 219 0.20 7.11 -7.41
CA ILE A 219 0.77 6.65 -8.69
C ILE A 219 1.65 7.71 -9.36
N GLU A 220 2.83 7.30 -9.83
CA GLU A 220 3.66 8.12 -10.71
C GLU A 220 3.13 8.07 -12.14
N MET A 221 2.68 9.22 -12.62
CA MET A 221 2.02 9.38 -13.91
C MET A 221 3.05 9.80 -14.97
N ALA A 222 4.09 8.97 -15.17
CA ALA A 222 5.17 9.25 -16.12
C ALA A 222 4.82 8.86 -17.57
N LYS A 223 3.96 7.85 -17.76
CA LYS A 223 3.55 7.34 -19.08
C LYS A 223 2.45 8.16 -19.74
N PHE A 224 1.66 8.88 -18.94
CA PHE A 224 0.61 9.80 -19.38
C PHE A 224 0.40 10.84 -18.29
N SER A 225 0.19 12.10 -18.65
CA SER A 225 -0.08 13.17 -17.68
C SER A 225 -1.60 13.27 -17.43
N PRO A 226 -2.05 13.58 -16.20
CA PRO A 226 -3.47 13.74 -15.88
C PRO A 226 -4.03 15.02 -16.54
N PHE A 227 -4.16 14.99 -17.87
CA PHE A 227 -4.71 16.08 -18.69
C PHE A 227 -6.25 16.12 -18.70
N TYR A 228 -6.91 15.18 -18.00
CA TYR A 228 -8.38 15.05 -17.99
C TYR A 228 -9.06 15.57 -16.72
N ALA A 229 -8.33 16.21 -15.80
CA ALA A 229 -8.91 16.75 -14.58
C ALA A 229 -9.31 18.22 -14.76
N ASP A 230 -10.59 18.53 -14.59
CA ASP A 230 -11.12 19.91 -14.47
C ASP A 230 -10.83 20.53 -13.06
N TYR A 231 -9.93 19.92 -12.30
CA TYR A 231 -9.52 20.31 -10.95
C TYR A 231 -7.99 20.21 -10.81
N PRO A 232 -7.36 20.95 -9.88
CA PRO A 232 -5.94 20.80 -9.60
C PRO A 232 -5.69 19.46 -8.89
N PRO A 233 -5.05 18.46 -9.54
CA PRO A 233 -4.93 17.13 -8.96
C PRO A 233 -4.00 17.16 -7.74
N LYS A 234 -4.43 16.53 -6.64
CA LYS A 234 -3.63 16.34 -5.43
C LYS A 234 -2.54 15.31 -5.68
N TYR A 235 -1.33 15.67 -5.28
CA TYR A 235 -0.15 14.80 -5.36
C TYR A 235 0.78 15.02 -4.17
N TYR A 236 1.73 14.10 -4.01
CA TYR A 236 2.77 14.13 -3.01
C TYR A 236 4.13 13.81 -3.63
N ASP A 237 5.13 14.62 -3.31
CA ASP A 237 6.50 14.40 -3.80
C ASP A 237 7.24 13.42 -2.87
N TYR A 238 7.88 12.41 -3.45
CA TYR A 238 8.69 11.41 -2.75
C TYR A 238 9.86 10.95 -3.62
N GLU A 239 11.07 10.96 -3.07
CA GLU A 239 12.32 10.60 -3.78
C GLU A 239 12.48 11.23 -5.18
N GLY A 240 12.05 12.49 -5.34
CA GLY A 240 12.16 13.24 -6.60
C GLY A 240 11.07 12.94 -7.62
N LYS A 241 10.09 12.11 -7.27
CA LYS A 241 8.93 11.76 -8.09
C LYS A 241 7.65 12.34 -7.51
N ARG A 242 6.63 12.47 -8.37
CA ARG A 242 5.31 12.97 -8.01
C ARG A 242 4.28 11.86 -8.08
N TYR A 243 3.68 11.55 -6.93
CA TYR A 243 2.66 10.52 -6.79
C TYR A 243 1.29 11.16 -6.63
N TYR A 244 0.39 10.91 -7.58
CA TYR A 244 -0.98 11.44 -7.57
C TYR A 244 -1.88 10.55 -6.72
N TYR A 245 -2.76 11.18 -5.93
CA TYR A 245 -3.72 10.47 -5.07
C TYR A 245 -4.68 9.62 -5.90
N VAL A 246 -4.98 8.40 -5.46
CA VAL A 246 -5.97 7.52 -6.07
C VAL A 246 -6.78 6.85 -4.97
N GLU A 247 -8.09 7.15 -4.97
CA GLU A 247 -9.05 6.45 -4.12
C GLU A 247 -9.29 5.03 -4.64
N THR A 248 -9.34 4.02 -3.77
CA THR A 248 -9.52 2.61 -4.16
C THR A 248 -10.78 1.96 -3.58
N THR A 249 -11.50 2.64 -2.68
CA THR A 249 -12.57 2.05 -1.88
C THR A 249 -13.99 2.42 -2.30
N ASN A 250 -14.12 3.39 -3.20
CA ASN A 250 -15.42 3.91 -3.62
C ASN A 250 -15.40 4.28 -5.09
N TYR A 251 -16.55 4.57 -5.68
CA TYR A 251 -16.70 5.09 -7.04
C TYR A 251 -17.98 5.94 -7.13
N ILE A 252 -18.11 6.72 -8.19
CA ILE A 252 -19.31 7.54 -8.39
C ILE A 252 -20.42 6.65 -8.94
N GLU A 253 -21.47 6.42 -8.13
CA GLU A 253 -22.69 5.75 -8.59
C GLU A 253 -23.60 6.74 -9.35
N ILE A 254 -23.87 6.46 -10.63
CA ILE A 254 -24.85 7.16 -11.46
C ILE A 254 -26.11 6.28 -11.54
N ILE A 255 -27.17 6.72 -10.89
CA ILE A 255 -28.48 6.08 -10.96
C ILE A 255 -29.20 6.58 -12.22
N ARG A 256 -29.29 5.74 -13.26
CA ARG A 256 -30.19 6.03 -14.39
C ARG A 256 -31.60 5.58 -14.05
N HIS A 257 -32.53 6.52 -14.03
CA HIS A 257 -33.96 6.21 -14.02
C HIS A 257 -34.37 5.90 -15.46
N ILE A 258 -34.69 4.63 -15.74
CA ILE A 258 -35.30 4.23 -17.00
C ILE A 258 -36.81 4.35 -16.81
N ASP A 259 -37.41 5.34 -17.46
CA ASP A 259 -38.86 5.43 -17.57
C ASP A 259 -39.34 4.22 -18.38
N SER A 260 -39.82 3.21 -17.67
CA SER A 260 -40.50 2.08 -18.28
C SER A 260 -41.89 2.60 -18.66
N GLY A 261 -42.10 2.89 -19.94
CA GLY A 261 -43.36 3.42 -20.50
C GLY A 261 -44.59 2.51 -20.37
N SER A 262 -44.68 1.68 -19.34
CA SER A 262 -45.87 0.90 -18.98
C SER A 262 -45.92 0.73 -17.47
N GLY A 263 -47.05 1.13 -16.87
CA GLY A 263 -47.28 1.08 -15.43
C GLY A 263 -46.96 -0.29 -14.82
N ASN A 264 -46.40 -0.23 -13.61
CA ASN A 264 -46.09 -1.34 -12.70
C ASN A 264 -44.91 -2.27 -13.05
N ALA A 265 -43.92 -1.82 -13.83
CA ALA A 265 -42.59 -2.46 -13.78
C ALA A 265 -41.77 -1.89 -12.61
N THR A 266 -41.26 -2.76 -11.74
CA THR A 266 -40.24 -2.37 -10.75
C THR A 266 -39.03 -1.85 -11.50
N VAL A 267 -38.79 -0.53 -11.47
CA VAL A 267 -37.59 0.08 -12.05
C VAL A 267 -36.40 -0.45 -11.26
N ILE A 268 -35.65 -1.38 -11.83
CA ILE A 268 -34.32 -1.71 -11.33
C ILE A 268 -33.41 -0.62 -11.91
N PRO A 269 -32.91 0.34 -11.10
CA PRO A 269 -32.02 1.35 -11.63
C PRO A 269 -30.77 0.66 -12.19
N GLU A 270 -30.44 0.93 -13.45
CA GLU A 270 -29.11 0.63 -13.93
C GLU A 270 -28.13 1.52 -13.16
N ARG A 271 -27.43 0.91 -12.20
CA ARG A 271 -26.31 1.56 -11.51
C ARG A 271 -25.13 1.56 -12.46
N TRP A 272 -24.85 2.74 -13.01
CA TRP A 272 -23.67 2.97 -13.83
C TRP A 272 -22.60 3.61 -12.93
N GLY A 273 -21.45 2.97 -12.75
CA GLY A 273 -20.35 3.55 -11.99
C GLY A 273 -19.39 4.34 -12.90
N ARG A 274 -18.77 5.41 -12.38
CA ARG A 274 -17.54 5.96 -12.94
C ARG A 274 -16.44 5.90 -11.87
N PRO A 275 -15.20 5.58 -12.22
CA PRO A 275 -14.13 5.61 -11.24
C PRO A 275 -13.90 7.04 -10.73
N TRP A 276 -13.43 7.16 -9.49
CA TRP A 276 -12.90 8.43 -9.01
C TRP A 276 -11.72 8.90 -9.85
N SER A 277 -11.68 10.20 -10.09
CA SER A 277 -10.64 10.81 -10.89
C SER A 277 -9.33 10.86 -10.11
N ILE A 278 -8.20 10.61 -10.80
CA ILE A 278 -6.87 10.62 -10.18
C ILE A 278 -6.53 12.02 -9.66
N GLY A 279 -6.16 12.11 -8.39
CA GLY A 279 -5.83 13.35 -7.70
C GLY A 279 -7.03 14.06 -7.09
N ASP A 280 -8.25 13.51 -7.19
CA ASP A 280 -9.40 14.09 -6.52
C ASP A 280 -9.43 13.68 -5.05
N THR A 281 -9.23 14.65 -4.17
CA THR A 281 -9.36 14.48 -2.71
C THR A 281 -10.52 15.29 -2.13
N ALA A 282 -11.20 16.11 -2.93
CA ALA A 282 -12.26 16.98 -2.45
C ALA A 282 -13.55 16.20 -2.16
N ASP A 283 -13.84 15.24 -3.03
CA ASP A 283 -15.08 14.48 -2.99
C ASP A 283 -14.97 13.17 -2.18
N VAL A 284 -13.75 12.80 -1.77
CA VAL A 284 -13.52 11.80 -0.74
C VAL A 284 -13.97 12.41 0.59
N GLY A 285 -15.11 11.97 1.12
CA GLY A 285 -15.75 12.52 2.33
C GLY A 285 -14.99 12.34 3.65
N LEU A 286 -13.66 12.17 3.61
CA LEU A 286 -12.78 11.95 4.75
C LEU A 286 -11.94 13.19 5.02
N THR A 287 -12.02 13.69 6.26
CA THR A 287 -11.29 14.90 6.67
C THR A 287 -9.77 14.68 6.65
N SER A 288 -9.31 13.46 6.95
CA SER A 288 -7.90 13.07 6.91
C SER A 288 -7.32 13.23 5.50
N VAL A 289 -7.99 12.69 4.49
CA VAL A 289 -7.61 12.81 3.07
C VAL A 289 -7.52 14.28 2.62
N GLN A 290 -8.45 15.12 3.06
CA GLN A 290 -8.50 16.54 2.68
C GLN A 290 -7.42 17.39 3.37
N LYS A 291 -7.05 17.09 4.62
CA LYS A 291 -6.27 18.00 5.48
C LYS A 291 -4.89 17.47 5.88
N GLU A 292 -4.72 16.15 5.98
CA GLU A 292 -3.45 15.55 6.40
C GLU A 292 -2.48 15.42 5.23
N LYS A 293 -1.20 15.32 5.57
CA LYS A 293 -0.18 14.82 4.66
C LYS A 293 0.01 13.34 4.98
N PRO A 294 -0.22 12.41 4.02
CA PRO A 294 -0.08 10.99 4.29
C PRO A 294 1.37 10.60 4.54
N GLU A 295 1.57 9.53 5.30
CA GLU A 295 2.81 8.76 5.28
C GLU A 295 2.90 8.02 3.94
N ILE A 296 4.00 8.25 3.21
CA ILE A 296 4.25 7.58 1.93
C ILE A 296 5.00 6.29 2.20
N ILE A 297 4.40 5.18 1.79
CA ILE A 297 4.86 3.83 2.05
C ILE A 297 5.25 3.22 0.70
N PRO A 298 6.55 3.14 0.36
CA PRO A 298 6.97 2.55 -0.89
C PRO A 298 6.69 1.04 -0.92
N LEU A 299 6.44 0.48 -2.10
CA LEU A 299 6.37 -0.97 -2.24
C LEU A 299 7.74 -1.62 -1.95
N ARG A 300 8.80 -1.00 -2.48
CA ARG A 300 10.18 -1.45 -2.33
C ARG A 300 10.89 -0.59 -1.27
N TYR A 301 11.29 -1.21 -0.18
CA TYR A 301 12.09 -0.54 0.85
C TYR A 301 13.54 -0.47 0.42
N VAL A 302 14.06 0.73 0.20
CA VAL A 302 15.50 0.94 0.27
C VAL A 302 15.86 1.06 1.74
N VAL A 303 16.30 -0.03 2.37
CA VAL A 303 16.93 0.04 3.69
C VAL A 303 18.24 0.78 3.52
N ARG A 304 18.24 2.10 3.71
CA ARG A 304 19.49 2.87 3.84
C ARG A 304 20.02 2.57 5.24
N PRO A 305 21.16 1.87 5.38
CA PRO A 305 21.71 1.62 6.70
C PRO A 305 21.99 2.97 7.37
N ARG A 306 21.28 3.29 8.45
CA ARG A 306 21.83 4.20 9.46
C ARG A 306 23.12 3.55 9.94
N TYR A 307 24.23 4.26 9.96
CA TYR A 307 25.55 3.74 10.32
C TYR A 307 25.49 2.62 11.37
N HIS A 308 25.71 1.38 10.96
CA HIS A 308 25.93 0.27 11.89
C HIS A 308 27.44 0.12 12.01
N THR A 309 27.97 0.37 13.21
CA THR A 309 29.36 -0.01 13.51
C THR A 309 29.36 -1.52 13.68
N ILE A 310 30.04 -2.24 12.79
CA ILE A 310 30.26 -3.68 12.93
C ILE A 310 31.31 -3.88 14.02
N TYR A 311 30.92 -4.46 15.15
CA TYR A 311 31.88 -4.88 16.17
C TYR A 311 32.27 -6.35 15.89
N PRO A 312 33.57 -6.66 15.83
CA PRO A 312 34.00 -8.05 15.82
C PRO A 312 33.57 -8.73 17.12
N VAL A 313 33.03 -9.95 17.01
CA VAL A 313 32.68 -10.76 18.18
C VAL A 313 33.99 -11.11 18.92
N PRO A 314 34.12 -10.86 20.24
CA PRO A 314 35.28 -11.28 21.00
C PRO A 314 35.45 -12.79 20.85
N THR A 315 36.63 -13.21 20.39
CA THR A 315 36.99 -14.63 20.37
C THR A 315 37.07 -15.07 21.83
N LEU A 316 36.18 -15.97 22.25
CA LEU A 316 36.30 -16.64 23.54
C LEU A 316 37.62 -17.41 23.54
N SER A 317 38.63 -16.85 24.18
CA SER A 317 39.82 -17.60 24.57
C SER A 317 39.36 -18.66 25.57
N LEU A 318 39.30 -19.91 25.12
CA LEU A 318 39.24 -21.06 26.01
C LEU A 318 40.49 -21.03 26.88
N GLU A 319 40.37 -20.54 28.11
CA GLU A 319 41.37 -20.83 29.13
C GLU A 319 41.35 -22.34 29.36
N VAL A 320 42.40 -22.99 28.86
CA VAL A 320 42.73 -24.37 29.19
C VAL A 320 43.17 -24.34 30.65
N GLY A 321 42.34 -24.85 31.54
CA GLY A 321 42.73 -25.10 32.92
C GLY A 321 43.84 -26.14 32.99
N GLU A 322 44.93 -25.79 33.67
CA GLU A 322 45.83 -26.74 34.34
C GLU A 322 45.37 -26.98 35.77
#